data_AF-A0A269PIS7-F1
#
_entry.id   AF-A0A269PIS7-F1
#
_cell.length_a   1.000
_cell.length_b   1.000
_cell.length_c   1.000
_cell.angle_alpha   90.00
_cell.angle_beta   90.00
_cell.angle_gamma   90.00
#
_symmetry.space_group_name_H-M   'P 1'
#
loop_
_entity.id
_entity.type
_entity.pdbx_description
1 polymer ?
#
loop_
_entity_poly.entity_id
_entity_poly.type
_entity_poly.pdbx_seq_one_letter_code
_entity_poly.pdbx_strand_id
1 'polypeptide(L)'
;MQSALESKEGLPVKREGQTLGSITLQHLMCLFKKVSGMTGTAVLAAQEFDQLYQLKACVIPPRKSCIRIDKSDRVFSTKSEKNIAHGQRVLEGENLDRRKALYKYSDLVEQQRQVIHQLRDDILLSDGVHQKAK
;
A
#
# COMPACT_ATOMS: atom_id res chain seq x y z
N MET A 1 40.42 -5.88 1.29
CA MET A 1 41.64 -6.07 0.47
C MET A 1 41.73 -5.05 -0.66
N GLN A 2 40.63 -4.75 -1.37
CA GLN A 2 40.57 -3.73 -2.43
C GLN A 2 41.23 -2.39 -2.04
N SER A 3 40.84 -1.78 -0.93
CA SER A 3 41.39 -0.48 -0.48
C SER A 3 42.88 -0.52 -0.12
N ALA A 4 43.38 -1.68 0.29
CA ALA A 4 44.81 -1.88 0.58
C ALA A 4 45.64 -1.98 -0.73
N LEU A 5 45.06 -2.58 -1.78
CA LEU A 5 45.66 -2.61 -3.12
C LEU A 5 45.67 -1.21 -3.74
N GLU A 6 44.56 -0.47 -3.67
CA GLU A 6 44.46 0.90 -4.18
C GLU A 6 45.47 1.84 -3.50
N SER A 7 45.67 1.67 -2.19
CA SER A 7 46.71 2.41 -1.44
C SER A 7 48.12 2.03 -1.88
N LYS A 8 48.35 0.77 -2.26
CA LYS A 8 49.65 0.28 -2.75
C LYS A 8 49.99 0.81 -4.14
N GLU A 9 48.98 0.95 -5.00
CA GLU A 9 49.12 1.48 -6.38
C GLU A 9 49.04 3.02 -6.45
N GLY A 10 49.02 3.71 -5.30
CA GLY A 10 48.99 5.17 -5.24
C GLY A 10 47.68 5.81 -5.70
N LEU A 11 46.60 5.04 -5.77
CA LEU A 11 45.27 5.51 -6.18
C LEU A 11 44.52 6.12 -4.99
N PRO A 12 43.66 7.14 -5.23
CA PRO A 12 42.86 7.74 -4.18
C PRO A 12 41.82 6.73 -3.66
N VAL A 13 41.89 6.40 -2.37
CA VAL A 13 40.94 5.50 -1.72
C VAL A 13 39.57 6.17 -1.62
N LYS A 14 38.56 5.56 -2.25
CA LYS A 14 37.18 6.03 -2.18
C LYS A 14 36.61 5.73 -0.78
N ARG A 15 36.17 6.77 -0.07
CA ARG A 15 35.43 6.62 1.20
C ARG A 15 33.95 6.39 0.89
N GLU A 16 33.61 5.14 0.59
CA GLU A 16 32.23 4.74 0.36
C GLU A 16 31.55 4.37 1.68
N GLY A 17 30.31 4.82 1.86
CA GLY A 17 29.48 4.37 2.98
C GLY A 17 29.16 2.89 2.82
N GLN A 18 29.40 2.09 3.87
CA GLN A 18 29.13 0.66 3.84
C GLN A 18 27.72 0.36 4.35
N THR A 19 26.96 -0.45 3.63
CA THR A 19 25.70 -1.00 4.14
C THR A 19 26.04 -2.11 5.15
N LEU A 20 25.68 -1.91 6.42
CA LEU A 20 25.95 -2.88 7.51
C LEU A 20 24.97 -4.06 7.52
N GLY A 21 23.80 -3.89 6.90
CA GLY A 21 22.78 -4.93 6.78
C GLY A 21 21.72 -4.55 5.77
N SER A 22 21.21 -5.56 5.07
CA SER A 22 20.11 -5.43 4.12
C SER A 22 19.23 -6.67 4.21
N ILE A 23 17.92 -6.46 4.17
CA ILE A 23 16.93 -7.51 4.08
C ILE A 23 15.88 -7.08 3.05
N THR A 24 15.45 -7.99 2.20
CA THR A 24 14.34 -7.71 1.29
C THR A 24 13.04 -7.67 2.08
N LEU A 25 12.07 -6.87 1.62
CA LEU A 25 10.74 -6.85 2.25
C LEU A 25 10.10 -8.24 2.25
N GLN A 26 10.37 -9.05 1.22
CA GLN A 26 9.95 -10.46 1.16
C GLN A 26 10.47 -11.27 2.35
N HIS A 27 11.79 -11.26 2.57
CA HIS A 27 12.40 -12.00 3.67
C HIS A 27 11.93 -11.50 5.03
N LEU A 28 11.79 -10.17 5.19
CA LEU A 28 11.27 -9.57 6.41
C LEU A 28 9.86 -10.07 6.73
N MET A 29 8.98 -10.16 5.73
CA MET A 29 7.60 -10.65 5.89
C MET A 29 7.57 -12.12 6.33
N CYS A 30 8.50 -12.95 5.85
CA CYS A 30 8.59 -14.36 6.25
C CYS A 30 9.02 -14.58 7.71
N LEU A 31 9.59 -13.57 8.38
CA LEU A 31 9.97 -13.69 9.80
C LEU A 31 8.76 -13.65 10.74
N PHE A 32 7.60 -13.20 10.28
CA PHE A 32 6.39 -13.13 11.08
C PHE A 32 5.70 -14.50 11.16
N LYS A 33 5.24 -14.88 12.37
CA LYS A 33 4.50 -16.13 12.60
C LYS A 33 3.22 -16.24 11.78
N LYS A 34 2.58 -15.10 11.46
CA LYS A 34 1.38 -15.00 10.63
C LYS A 34 1.45 -13.69 9.86
N VAL A 35 1.07 -13.74 8.59
CA VAL A 35 1.01 -12.58 7.69
C VAL A 35 -0.40 -12.46 7.13
N SER A 36 -0.91 -11.24 7.07
CA SER A 36 -2.22 -10.91 6.49
C SER A 36 -2.18 -9.51 5.92
N GLY A 37 -3.00 -9.23 4.90
CA GLY A 37 -3.07 -7.92 4.26
C GLY A 37 -4.48 -7.57 3.81
N MET A 38 -4.73 -6.27 3.61
CA MET A 38 -6.00 -5.75 3.10
C MET A 38 -5.70 -4.74 1.99
N THR A 39 -6.35 -4.88 0.85
CA THR A 39 -6.31 -3.89 -0.24
C THR A 39 -7.50 -4.12 -1.18
N GLY A 40 -7.96 -3.04 -1.82
CA GLY A 40 -9.07 -3.10 -2.79
C GLY A 40 -8.68 -3.68 -4.15
N THR A 41 -7.39 -3.87 -4.42
CA THR A 41 -6.87 -4.24 -5.75
C THR A 41 -6.07 -5.55 -5.78
N ALA A 42 -6.07 -6.32 -4.68
CA ALA A 42 -5.27 -7.53 -4.55
C ALA A 42 -5.57 -8.61 -5.58
N VAL A 43 -6.78 -8.64 -6.14
CA VAL A 43 -7.22 -9.66 -7.10
C VAL A 43 -6.28 -9.74 -8.31
N LEU A 44 -5.81 -8.59 -8.80
CA LEU A 44 -4.93 -8.53 -9.97
C LEU A 44 -3.57 -9.17 -9.71
N ALA A 45 -3.09 -9.13 -8.46
CA ALA A 45 -1.81 -9.69 -8.03
C ALA A 45 -1.98 -10.97 -7.19
N ALA A 46 -3.16 -11.61 -7.22
CA ALA A 46 -3.48 -12.74 -6.37
C ALA A 46 -2.51 -13.92 -6.56
N GLN A 47 -2.12 -14.17 -7.80
CA GLN A 47 -1.18 -15.24 -8.13
C GLN A 47 0.22 -14.97 -7.55
N GLU A 48 0.70 -13.73 -7.59
CA GLU A 48 1.99 -13.35 -7.01
C GLU A 48 1.98 -13.50 -5.49
N PHE A 49 0.88 -13.12 -4.83
CA PHE A 49 0.75 -13.27 -3.38
C PHE A 49 0.77 -14.72 -2.92
N ASP A 50 0.14 -15.62 -3.68
CA ASP A 50 0.16 -17.05 -3.36
C ASP A 50 1.55 -17.65 -3.57
N GLN A 51 2.22 -17.31 -4.69
CA GLN A 51 3.55 -17.83 -5.01
C GLN A 51 4.65 -17.32 -4.07
N LEU A 52 4.63 -16.03 -3.71
CA LEU A 52 5.70 -15.40 -2.95
C LEU A 52 5.49 -15.47 -1.44
N TYR A 53 4.24 -15.44 -0.99
CA TYR A 53 3.89 -15.30 0.43
C TYR A 53 2.91 -16.36 0.94
N GLN A 54 2.44 -17.28 0.08
CA GLN A 54 1.38 -18.24 0.41
C GLN A 54 0.10 -17.56 0.92
N LEU A 55 -0.16 -16.35 0.40
CA LEU A 55 -1.31 -15.53 0.77
C LEU A 55 -2.37 -15.57 -0.33
N LYS A 56 -3.58 -15.99 0.03
CA LYS A 56 -4.72 -16.01 -0.88
C LYS A 56 -5.46 -14.67 -0.82
N ALA A 57 -5.70 -14.06 -1.97
CA ALA A 57 -6.57 -12.90 -2.08
C ALA A 57 -8.04 -13.33 -2.12
N CYS A 58 -8.87 -12.78 -1.22
CA CYS A 58 -10.30 -12.99 -1.18
C CYS A 58 -11.03 -11.66 -1.45
N VAL A 59 -12.04 -11.69 -2.34
CA VAL A 59 -12.86 -10.50 -2.63
C VAL A 59 -13.99 -10.43 -1.62
N ILE A 60 -13.94 -9.38 -0.79
CA ILE A 60 -15.04 -9.07 0.13
C ILE A 60 -16.01 -8.14 -0.62
N PRO A 61 -17.31 -8.49 -0.74
CA PRO A 61 -18.28 -7.65 -1.42
C PRO A 61 -18.46 -6.32 -0.66
N PRO A 62 -18.62 -5.20 -1.37
CA PRO A 62 -18.81 -3.91 -0.72
C PRO A 62 -20.19 -3.86 -0.03
N ARG A 63 -20.27 -3.14 1.09
CA ARG A 63 -21.53 -2.93 1.82
C ARG A 63 -22.61 -2.25 0.97
N LYS A 64 -22.21 -1.45 -0.03
CA LYS A 64 -23.11 -0.75 -0.97
C LYS A 64 -22.59 -0.94 -2.39
N SER A 65 -23.51 -0.94 -3.36
CA SER A 65 -23.16 -0.97 -4.78
C SER A 65 -22.30 0.23 -5.16
N CYS A 66 -21.26 0.00 -5.97
CA CYS A 66 -20.43 1.09 -6.49
C CYS A 66 -21.26 1.93 -7.46
N ILE A 67 -21.45 3.21 -7.13
CA ILE A 67 -22.13 4.19 -7.99
C ILE A 67 -21.15 5.11 -8.73
N ARG A 68 -19.84 4.82 -8.62
CA ARG A 68 -18.79 5.62 -9.25
C ARG A 68 -18.85 5.42 -10.77
N ILE A 69 -18.90 6.52 -11.51
CA ILE A 69 -18.85 6.51 -12.97
C ILE A 69 -17.40 6.70 -13.40
N ASP A 70 -16.76 5.61 -13.82
CA ASP A 70 -15.41 5.63 -14.36
C ASP A 70 -15.45 6.06 -15.83
N LYS A 71 -15.02 7.30 -16.10
CA LYS A 71 -14.95 7.86 -17.46
C LYS A 71 -13.70 7.33 -18.17
N SER A 72 -13.79 7.12 -19.48
CA SER A 72 -12.65 6.73 -20.30
C SER A 72 -11.55 7.79 -20.31
N ASP A 73 -10.31 7.35 -20.52
CA ASP A 73 -9.17 8.25 -20.64
C ASP A 73 -9.33 9.20 -21.85
N ARG A 74 -8.90 10.46 -21.64
CA ARG A 74 -8.77 11.45 -22.73
C ARG A 74 -7.32 11.46 -23.18
N VAL A 75 -7.07 10.99 -24.41
CA VAL A 75 -5.74 10.97 -25.03
C VAL A 75 -5.57 12.25 -25.86
N PHE A 76 -4.41 12.88 -25.74
CA PHE A 76 -4.07 14.12 -26.46
C PHE A 76 -2.75 13.91 -27.22
N SER A 77 -2.62 14.54 -28.38
CA SER A 77 -1.43 14.41 -29.22
C SER A 77 -0.22 15.10 -28.60
N THR A 78 -0.42 16.23 -27.91
CA THR A 78 0.67 16.96 -27.24
C THR A 78 0.45 17.11 -25.74
N LYS A 79 1.56 17.22 -25.00
CA LYS A 79 1.52 17.50 -23.55
C LYS A 79 0.88 18.86 -23.26
N SER A 80 1.07 19.85 -24.12
CA SER A 80 0.48 21.19 -23.99
C SER A 80 -1.05 21.15 -24.07
N GLU A 81 -1.62 20.42 -25.03
CA GLU A 81 -3.07 20.24 -25.14
C GLU A 81 -3.64 19.50 -23.92
N LYS A 82 -2.96 18.45 -23.43
CA LYS A 82 -3.34 17.77 -22.19
C LYS A 82 -3.38 18.72 -20.99
N ASN A 83 -2.38 19.59 -20.87
CA ASN A 83 -2.29 20.56 -19.77
C ASN A 83 -3.38 21.62 -19.86
N ILE A 84 -3.66 22.15 -21.06
CA ILE A 84 -4.76 23.11 -21.28
C ILE A 84 -6.10 22.45 -20.93
N ALA A 85 -6.36 21.24 -21.43
CA ALA A 85 -7.58 20.50 -21.12
C ALA A 85 -7.69 20.12 -19.64
N HIS A 86 -6.57 19.89 -18.95
CA HIS A 86 -6.55 19.69 -17.49
C HIS A 86 -6.90 20.99 -16.75
N GLY A 87 -6.27 22.11 -17.11
CA GLY A 87 -6.57 23.43 -16.54
C GLY A 87 -8.04 23.80 -16.75
N GLN A 88 -8.54 23.59 -17.96
CA GLN A 88 -9.95 23.82 -18.29
C GLN A 88 -10.88 22.93 -17.46
N ARG A 89 -10.59 21.63 -17.30
CA ARG A 89 -11.36 20.74 -16.40
C ARG A 89 -11.34 21.20 -14.95
N VAL A 90 -10.21 21.70 -14.44
CA VAL A 90 -10.08 22.18 -13.05
C VAL A 90 -10.80 23.52 -12.84
N LEU A 91 -10.85 24.37 -13.87
CA LEU A 91 -11.56 25.66 -13.85
C LEU A 91 -13.06 25.48 -14.02
N GLU A 92 -13.49 24.71 -15.02
CA GLU A 92 -14.89 24.43 -15.33
C GLU A 92 -15.53 23.47 -14.33
N GLY A 93 -14.71 22.65 -13.68
CA GLY A 93 -15.17 21.54 -12.87
C GLY A 93 -14.51 21.48 -11.51
N GLU A 94 -15.31 21.09 -10.53
CA GLU A 94 -14.87 20.04 -9.61
C GLU A 94 -13.86 20.43 -8.51
N ASN A 95 -13.76 21.68 -8.05
CA ASN A 95 -13.15 21.95 -6.73
C ASN A 95 -14.15 21.83 -5.57
N LEU A 96 -15.45 22.02 -5.84
CA LEU A 96 -16.51 21.98 -4.82
C LEU A 96 -16.98 20.54 -4.50
N ASP A 97 -17.20 19.71 -5.51
CA ASP A 97 -17.77 18.35 -5.33
C ASP A 97 -16.71 17.32 -4.90
N ARG A 98 -15.45 17.51 -5.32
CA ARG A 98 -14.33 16.64 -4.95
C ARG A 98 -13.98 16.75 -3.45
N ARG A 99 -14.07 17.96 -2.88
CA ARG A 99 -13.88 18.18 -1.43
C ARG A 99 -15.01 17.59 -0.59
N LYS A 100 -16.27 17.70 -1.02
CA LYS A 100 -17.43 17.13 -0.30
C LYS A 100 -17.41 15.60 -0.21
N ALA A 101 -16.85 14.92 -1.20
CA ALA A 101 -16.76 13.46 -1.21
C ALA A 101 -15.62 12.94 -0.32
N LEU A 102 -14.43 13.54 -0.38
CA LEU A 102 -13.25 13.09 0.39
C LEU A 102 -13.46 13.19 1.92
N TYR A 103 -14.12 14.25 2.41
CA TYR A 103 -14.43 14.39 3.84
C TYR A 103 -15.28 13.22 4.38
N LYS A 104 -16.26 12.72 3.61
CA LYS A 104 -17.14 11.61 4.04
C LYS A 104 -16.40 10.27 4.13
N TYR A 105 -15.35 10.06 3.34
CA TYR A 105 -14.56 8.84 3.39
C TYR A 105 -13.58 8.83 4.57
N SER A 106 -13.00 9.99 4.89
CA SER A 106 -12.12 10.12 6.07
C SER A 106 -12.87 9.72 7.34
N ASP A 107 -14.10 10.21 7.53
CA ASP A 107 -14.90 9.91 8.72
C ASP A 107 -15.31 8.43 8.79
N LEU A 108 -15.69 7.82 7.66
CA LEU A 108 -16.07 6.41 7.60
C LEU A 108 -14.91 5.46 7.91
N VAL A 109 -13.71 5.77 7.40
CA VAL A 109 -12.51 4.97 7.66
C VAL A 109 -12.12 5.07 9.13
N GLU A 110 -12.19 6.26 9.73
CA GLU A 110 -11.88 6.41 11.16
C GLU A 110 -12.90 5.66 12.04
N GLN A 111 -14.19 5.68 11.69
CA GLN A 111 -15.20 4.87 12.38
C GLN A 111 -14.94 3.36 12.25
N GLN A 112 -14.60 2.86 11.05
CA GLN A 112 -14.27 1.45 10.88
C GLN A 112 -12.99 1.08 11.65
N ARG A 113 -11.99 1.96 11.69
CA ARG A 113 -10.75 1.75 12.45
C ARG A 113 -11.05 1.59 13.94
N GLN A 114 -11.91 2.44 14.49
CA GLN A 114 -12.34 2.35 15.89
C GLN A 114 -13.06 1.05 16.19
N VAL A 115 -14.00 0.62 15.33
CA VAL A 115 -14.74 -0.64 15.50
C VAL A 115 -13.81 -1.86 15.44
N ILE A 116 -12.85 -1.88 14.51
CA ILE A 116 -11.88 -2.97 14.40
C ILE A 116 -10.97 -3.02 15.64
N HIS A 117 -10.53 -1.86 16.14
CA HIS A 117 -9.72 -1.82 17.36
C HIS A 117 -10.49 -2.32 18.58
N GLN A 118 -11.76 -1.92 18.73
CA GLN A 118 -12.62 -2.44 19.80
C GLN A 118 -12.78 -3.96 19.72
N LEU A 119 -13.09 -4.49 18.54
CA LEU A 119 -13.27 -5.94 18.36
C LEU A 119 -11.97 -6.73 18.64
N ARG A 120 -10.83 -6.16 18.25
CA ARG A 120 -9.51 -6.73 18.53
C ARG A 120 -9.25 -6.73 20.03
N ASP A 121 -9.47 -5.61 20.71
CA ASP A 121 -9.20 -5.47 22.13
C ASP A 121 -10.14 -6.37 22.94
N ASP A 122 -11.40 -6.53 22.53
CA ASP A 122 -12.34 -7.50 23.11
C ASP A 122 -11.83 -8.94 22.97
N ILE A 123 -11.31 -9.33 21.81
CA ILE A 123 -10.74 -10.66 21.60
C ILE A 123 -9.48 -10.86 22.45
N LEU A 124 -8.64 -9.83 22.57
CA LEU A 124 -7.38 -9.90 23.32
C LEU A 124 -7.57 -9.86 24.84
N LEU A 125 -8.59 -9.16 25.32
CA LEU A 125 -8.91 -8.99 26.75
C LEU A 125 -9.98 -9.99 27.24
N SER A 126 -10.68 -10.68 26.35
CA SER A 126 -11.56 -11.79 26.74
C SER A 126 -10.74 -12.99 27.23
N ASP A 127 -11.07 -13.49 28.43
CA ASP A 127 -10.37 -14.56 29.17
C ASP A 127 -10.44 -15.97 28.54
N GLY A 128 -10.69 -16.09 27.22
CA GLY A 128 -11.14 -17.33 26.58
C GLY A 128 -10.22 -17.97 25.52
N VAL A 129 -9.06 -17.40 25.19
CA VAL A 129 -8.23 -17.94 24.08
C VAL A 129 -7.34 -19.12 24.50
N HIS A 130 -7.21 -19.41 25.80
CA HIS A 130 -6.35 -20.50 26.28
C HIS A 130 -6.99 -21.90 26.30
N GLN A 131 -8.27 -22.07 25.94
CA GLN A 131 -8.98 -23.35 26.17
C GLN A 131 -9.29 -24.22 24.94
N LYS A 132 -8.92 -23.82 23.72
CA LYS A 132 -9.09 -24.66 22.51
C LYS A 132 -7.74 -25.08 21.91
N ALA A 133 -6.97 -25.80 22.71
CA ALA A 133 -5.87 -26.65 22.25
C ALA A 133 -5.74 -27.84 23.22
N LYS A 134 -6.67 -28.79 23.11
CA LYS A 134 -6.50 -30.13 23.67
C LYS A 134 -7.22 -31.12 22.76
#